data_AF-A0A5A7XU24-F1
#
_entry.id   AF-A0A5A7XU24-F1
#
_cell.length_a   1.000
_cell.length_b   1.000
_cell.length_c   1.000
_cell.angle_alpha   90.00
_cell.angle_beta   90.00
_cell.angle_gamma   90.00
#
_symmetry.space_group_name_H-M   'P 1'
#
loop_
_entity.id
_entity.type
_entity.pdbx_description
1 polymer ?
#
loop_
_entity_poly.entity_id
_entity_poly.type
_entity_poly.pdbx_seq_one_letter_code
_entity_poly.pdbx_strand_id
1 'polypeptide(L)'
;MHDVGDLAERLLADLRTVPPGTPVAVTALARRMQCATADVLAAGESLRHREQGDHDLVTVVRRTEGDDDEFYVSRVPLTLNDEPETR
;
A
#
# COMPACT_ATOMS: atom_id res chain seq x y z
N MET A 1 6.61 -16.06 12.30
CA MET A 1 7.29 -15.05 11.47
C MET A 1 6.67 -15.21 10.09
N HIS A 2 5.76 -14.32 9.70
CA HIS A 2 5.23 -14.35 8.33
C HIS A 2 6.35 -13.93 7.39
N ASP A 3 6.58 -14.71 6.34
CA ASP A 3 7.52 -14.34 5.29
C ASP A 3 6.97 -13.10 4.57
N VAL A 4 7.80 -12.05 4.43
CA VAL A 4 7.38 -10.79 3.79
C VAL A 4 6.99 -11.03 2.33
N GLY A 5 7.56 -12.05 1.67
CA GLY A 5 7.19 -12.46 0.33
C GLY A 5 5.77 -13.02 0.26
N ASP A 6 5.38 -13.90 1.19
CA ASP A 6 3.99 -14.42 1.27
C ASP A 6 2.98 -13.28 1.50
N LEU A 7 3.31 -12.34 2.38
CA LEU A 7 2.44 -11.20 2.66
C LEU A 7 2.32 -10.26 1.45
N ALA A 8 3.41 -10.06 0.69
CA ALA A 8 3.40 -9.28 -0.53
C ALA A 8 2.51 -9.91 -1.62
N GLU A 9 2.59 -11.22 -1.83
CA GLU A 9 1.70 -11.91 -2.79
C GLU A 9 0.22 -11.80 -2.39
N ARG A 10 -0.07 -11.96 -1.09
CA ARG A 10 -1.43 -11.81 -0.55
C ARG A 10 -1.95 -10.38 -0.67
N LEU A 11 -1.09 -9.39 -0.43
CA LEU A 11 -1.40 -7.98 -0.63
C LEU A 11 -1.73 -7.69 -2.10
N LEU A 12 -0.93 -8.19 -3.02
CA LEU A 12 -1.18 -8.05 -4.45
C LEU A 12 -2.50 -8.71 -4.87
N ALA A 13 -2.80 -9.90 -4.34
CA ALA A 13 -4.05 -10.60 -4.60
C ALA A 13 -5.28 -9.82 -4.09
N ASP A 14 -5.24 -9.26 -2.87
CA ASP A 14 -6.32 -8.42 -2.33
C ASP A 14 -6.49 -7.16 -3.21
N LEU A 15 -5.39 -6.50 -3.55
CA LEU A 15 -5.41 -5.33 -4.42
C LEU A 15 -5.91 -5.63 -5.85
N ARG A 16 -5.78 -6.87 -6.32
CA ARG A 16 -6.36 -7.30 -7.61
C ARG A 16 -7.88 -7.40 -7.60
N THR A 17 -8.49 -7.53 -6.42
CA THR A 17 -9.95 -7.57 -6.26
C THR A 17 -10.59 -6.18 -6.29
N VAL A 18 -9.81 -5.13 -6.04
CA VAL A 18 -10.26 -3.73 -6.08
C VAL A 18 -9.95 -3.10 -7.45
N PRO A 19 -10.80 -2.16 -7.91
CA PRO A 19 -10.54 -1.45 -9.16
C PRO A 19 -9.18 -0.73 -9.13
N PRO A 20 -8.43 -0.75 -10.23
CA PRO A 20 -7.19 0.04 -10.34
C PRO A 20 -7.49 1.52 -10.09
N GLY A 21 -6.70 2.20 -9.26
CA GLY A 21 -6.94 3.59 -8.87
C GLY A 21 -7.79 3.79 -7.62
N THR A 22 -8.32 2.72 -7.03
CA THR A 22 -8.96 2.82 -5.72
C THR A 22 -7.88 2.77 -4.64
N PRO A 23 -7.74 3.82 -3.81
CA PRO A 23 -6.86 3.76 -2.64
C PRO A 23 -7.50 2.88 -1.56
N VAL A 24 -6.74 1.93 -1.01
CA VAL A 24 -7.19 1.09 0.10
C VAL A 24 -6.37 1.42 1.34
N ALA A 25 -7.04 1.71 2.45
CA ALA A 25 -6.39 2.00 3.71
C ALA A 25 -5.57 0.80 4.22
N VAL A 26 -4.32 1.03 4.60
CA VAL A 26 -3.40 0.04 5.18
C VAL A 26 -3.98 -0.58 6.44
N THR A 27 -4.68 0.20 7.26
CA THR A 27 -5.36 -0.28 8.47
C THR A 27 -6.44 -1.31 8.16
N ALA A 28 -7.19 -1.13 7.07
CA ALA A 28 -8.19 -2.07 6.60
C ALA A 28 -7.53 -3.36 6.06
N LEU A 29 -6.44 -3.23 5.28
CA LEU A 29 -5.67 -4.37 4.79
C LEU A 29 -5.06 -5.19 5.92
N ALA A 30 -4.46 -4.53 6.91
CA ALA A 30 -3.89 -5.15 8.09
C ALA A 30 -4.94 -5.96 8.88
N ARG A 31 -6.15 -5.41 9.05
CA ARG A 31 -7.28 -6.13 9.67
C ARG A 31 -7.73 -7.35 8.86
N ARG A 32 -7.84 -7.25 7.54
CA ARG A 32 -8.22 -8.37 6.65
C ARG A 32 -7.17 -9.49 6.67
N MET A 33 -5.90 -9.10 6.66
CA MET A 33 -4.75 -10.03 6.62
C MET A 33 -4.35 -10.53 8.00
N GLN A 34 -4.97 -9.98 9.06
CA GLN A 34 -4.68 -10.28 10.47
C GLN A 34 -3.19 -10.09 10.81
N CYS A 35 -2.60 -9.00 10.33
CA CYS A 35 -1.20 -8.62 10.58
C CYS A 35 -1.07 -7.17 11.07
N ALA A 36 0.14 -6.72 11.38
CA ALA A 36 0.38 -5.33 11.76
C ALA A 36 0.37 -4.43 10.52
N THR A 37 0.01 -3.16 10.69
CA THR A 37 0.10 -2.14 9.62
C THR A 37 1.52 -2.00 9.09
N ALA A 38 2.53 -2.12 9.97
CA ALA A 38 3.94 -2.13 9.60
C ALA A 38 4.30 -3.28 8.64
N ASP A 39 3.71 -4.46 8.80
CA ASP A 39 3.96 -5.61 7.91
C ASP A 39 3.37 -5.34 6.52
N VAL A 40 2.18 -4.74 6.45
CA VAL A 40 1.55 -4.35 5.18
C VAL A 40 2.36 -3.27 4.46
N LEU A 41 2.92 -2.30 5.20
CA LEU A 41 3.83 -1.29 4.65
C LEU A 41 5.10 -1.93 4.10
N ALA A 42 5.73 -2.83 4.85
CA ALA A 42 6.92 -3.55 4.40
C ALA A 42 6.65 -4.41 3.15
N ALA A 43 5.48 -5.05 3.09
CA ALA A 43 5.03 -5.81 1.91
C ALA A 43 4.77 -4.89 0.71
N GLY A 44 4.08 -3.76 0.90
CA GLY A 44 3.84 -2.76 -0.14
C GLY A 44 5.14 -2.17 -0.67
N GLU A 45 6.10 -1.88 0.20
CA GLU A 45 7.43 -1.40 -0.17
C GLU A 45 8.25 -2.48 -0.91
N SER A 46 8.11 -3.74 -0.52
CA SER A 46 8.73 -4.87 -1.23
C SER A 46 8.15 -5.04 -2.64
N LEU A 47 6.85 -4.84 -2.81
CA LEU A 47 6.18 -4.83 -4.12
C LEU A 47 6.63 -3.63 -4.96
N ARG A 48 6.78 -2.45 -4.35
CA ARG A 48 7.28 -1.23 -5.01
C ARG A 48 8.71 -1.40 -5.56
N HIS A 49 9.54 -2.17 -4.85
CA HIS A 49 10.92 -2.46 -5.25
C HIS A 49 11.07 -3.60 -6.26
N ARG A 50 10.03 -4.40 -6.53
CA ARG A 50 10.12 -5.42 -7.59
C ARG A 50 10.27 -4.71 -8.94
N GLU A 51 11.34 -5.05 -9.65
CA GLU A 51 11.79 -4.37 -10.86
C GLU A 51 10.70 -4.28 -11.96
N GLN A 52 10.83 -3.24 -12.79
CA GLN A 52 9.99 -2.92 -13.94
C GLN A 52 9.80 -4.13 -14.86
N GLY A 53 8.65 -4.78 -14.73
CA GLY A 53 8.27 -5.97 -15.49
C GLY A 53 6.95 -6.55 -14.99
N ASP A 54 6.67 -6.36 -13.70
CA ASP A 54 5.34 -6.59 -13.13
C ASP A 54 4.48 -5.34 -13.35
N HIS A 55 3.40 -5.46 -14.12
CA HIS A 55 2.50 -4.36 -14.47
C HIS A 55 1.67 -3.84 -13.27
N ASP A 56 1.85 -4.43 -12.08
CA ASP A 56 1.17 -4.08 -10.85
C ASP A 56 2.04 -3.18 -9.97
N LEU A 57 2.22 -1.91 -10.38
CA LEU A 57 2.92 -0.91 -9.58
C LEU A 57 2.13 -0.60 -8.31
N VAL A 58 2.64 -1.06 -7.17
CA VAL A 58 2.06 -0.71 -5.87
C VAL A 58 2.60 0.64 -5.40
N THR A 59 1.70 1.58 -5.17
CA THR A 59 2.01 2.89 -4.59
C THR A 59 1.51 2.91 -3.15
N VAL A 60 2.40 3.25 -2.21
CA VAL A 60 2.06 3.54 -0.82
C VAL A 60 2.05 5.05 -0.67
N VAL A 61 0.92 5.61 -0.24
CA VAL A 61 0.74 7.04 -0.04
C VAL A 61 0.37 7.29 1.42
N ARG A 62 1.01 8.29 2.03
CA ARG A 62 0.69 8.76 3.37
C ARG A 62 -0.24 9.95 3.24
N ARG A 63 -1.42 9.88 3.86
CA ARG A 63 -2.32 11.02 4.02
C ARG A 63 -2.14 11.56 5.42
N THR A 64 -1.60 12.77 5.51
CA THR A 64 -1.55 13.57 6.74
C THR A 64 -2.75 14.51 6.77
N GLU A 65 -3.96 13.97 6.98
CA GLU A 65 -5.13 14.80 7.32
C GLU A 65 -5.60 14.42 8.73
N GLY A 66 -5.26 15.25 9.72
CA GLY A 66 -5.62 15.05 11.13
C GLY A 66 -4.44 14.67 12.04
N ASP A 67 -4.74 14.30 13.28
CA ASP A 67 -3.77 13.90 14.32
C ASP A 67 -3.18 12.49 14.08
N ASP A 68 -3.80 11.71 13.18
CA ASP A 68 -3.42 10.32 12.87
C ASP A 68 -2.86 10.19 11.45
N ASP A 69 -1.70 9.54 11.35
CA ASP A 69 -1.10 9.14 10.07
C ASP A 69 -1.90 8.00 9.43
N GLU A 70 -2.58 8.27 8.31
CA GLU A 70 -3.28 7.24 7.55
C GLU A 70 -2.53 6.89 6.26
N PHE A 71 -2.23 5.61 6.09
CA PHE A 71 -1.53 5.10 4.91
C PHE A 71 -2.50 4.40 3.97
N TYR A 72 -2.29 4.57 2.68
CA TYR A 72 -3.10 3.99 1.60
C TYR A 72 -2.21 3.26 0.60
N VAL A 73 -2.76 2.21 -0.01
CA VAL A 73 -2.09 1.40 -1.03
C VAL A 73 -2.96 1.31 -2.28
N SER A 74 -2.36 1.42 -3.47
CA SER A 74 -3.05 1.20 -4.75
C SER A 74 -2.15 0.59 -5.82
N ARG A 75 -2.76 -0.03 -6.84
CA ARG A 75 -2.10 -0.67 -8.00
C ARG A 75 -1.76 0.29 -9.14
N VAL A 76 -2.08 1.57 -8.97
CA VAL A 76 -1.68 2.62 -9.91
C VAL A 76 -1.11 3.77 -9.10
N PRO A 77 -0.25 4.60 -9.72
CA PRO A 77 0.19 5.84 -9.10
C PRO A 77 -1.01 6.70 -8.74
N LEU A 78 -1.15 7.02 -7.46
CA LEU A 78 -2.16 7.95 -6.96
C LEU A 78 -1.45 9.13 -6.29
N THR A 79 -1.84 10.33 -6.68
CA THR A 79 -1.56 11.56 -5.94
C THR A 79 -2.75 11.83 -5.02
N LEU A 80 -2.68 11.38 -3.77
CA LEU A 80 -3.64 11.76 -2.74
C LEU A 80 -3.14 13.04 -2.08
N ASN A 81 -3.29 14.20 -2.76
CA ASN A 81 -2.90 15.52 -2.25
C ASN A 81 -1.68 15.49 -1.29
N ASP A 82 -0.49 15.22 -1.83
CA ASP A 82 0.68 15.85 -1.24
C ASP A 82 0.43 17.35 -1.38
N GLU A 83 0.09 18.05 -0.30
CA GLU A 83 0.39 19.48 -0.27
C GLU A 83 1.87 19.60 -0.66
N PRO A 84 2.21 20.38 -1.69
CA PRO A 84 3.62 20.59 -2.00
C PRO A 84 4.24 21.18 -0.74
N GLU A 85 5.26 20.51 -0.18
CA GLU A 85 6.15 21.11 0.80
C GLU A 85 6.64 22.44 0.20
N THR A 86 5.96 23.52 0.56
CA THR A 86 6.24 24.84 0.02
C THR A 86 7.45 25.33 0.77
N ARG A 87 8.60 25.19 0.10
CA ARG A 87 9.90 25.67 0.52
C ARG A 87 9.93 27.19 0.71
#